data_AF-A0A061PHH9-F1
#
_entry.id   AF-A0A061PHH9-F1
#
_cell.length_a   1.000
_cell.length_b   1.000
_cell.length_c   1.000
_cell.angle_alpha   90.00
_cell.angle_beta   90.00
_cell.angle_gamma   90.00
#
_symmetry.space_group_name_H-M   'P 1'
#
loop_
_entity.id
_entity.type
_entity.pdbx_description
1 polymer ?
#
loop_
_entity_poly.entity_id
_entity_poly.type
_entity_poly.pdbx_seq_one_letter_code
_entity_poly.pdbx_strand_id
1 'polypeptide(L)'
;MTWSAWFVGILFLIYIVTNAFSIAINDSISWTFIEGGLSSATIFMLITGILSMGGFLTHYVSHGITRRDYFYGTMLAGFSAAFVMTVIVSLWNLLLNSAISWLNLEQNLTTRIIDGGLSTVDGSFSIIKLFLLLNLFFFLGWFISAGFNRHWTLGVVLVIASVFVVIVEAHLMTTLLATSVFVVASTAVVILLLRKMTKRIEVKP
;
A
#
# COMPACT_ATOMS: atom_id res chain seq x y z
N MET A 1 -12.60 11.45 -7.68
CA MET A 1 -11.24 11.60 -8.24
C MET A 1 -10.46 12.78 -7.65
N THR A 2 -11.10 13.78 -7.04
CA THR A 2 -10.43 14.92 -6.40
C THR A 2 -9.54 14.48 -5.23
N TRP A 3 -10.01 13.59 -4.35
CA TRP A 3 -9.28 13.23 -3.12
C TRP A 3 -7.92 12.56 -3.35
N SER A 4 -7.82 11.62 -4.31
CA SER A 4 -6.54 10.96 -4.63
C SER A 4 -5.53 11.93 -5.26
N ALA A 5 -5.99 12.89 -6.07
CA ALA A 5 -5.12 13.92 -6.64
C ALA A 5 -4.58 14.87 -5.56
N TRP A 6 -5.41 15.26 -4.60
CA TRP A 6 -4.98 16.04 -3.44
C TRP A 6 -3.95 15.29 -2.60
N PHE A 7 -4.13 13.98 -2.38
CA PHE A 7 -3.18 13.16 -1.64
C PHE A 7 -1.78 13.16 -2.30
N VAL A 8 -1.70 12.92 -3.62
CA VAL A 8 -0.44 12.93 -4.35
C VAL A 8 0.20 14.33 -4.34
N GLY A 9 -0.60 15.39 -4.51
CA GLY A 9 -0.13 16.77 -4.47
C GLY A 9 0.46 17.17 -3.12
N ILE A 10 -0.21 16.80 -2.03
CA ILE A 10 0.27 17.08 -0.66
C ILE A 10 1.58 16.34 -0.38
N LEU A 11 1.69 15.08 -0.79
CA LEU A 11 2.94 14.31 -0.63
C LEU A 11 4.11 14.94 -1.37
N PHE A 12 3.86 15.41 -2.60
CA PHE A 12 4.88 16.09 -3.38
C PHE A 12 5.34 17.41 -2.72
N LEU A 13 4.40 18.18 -2.18
CA LEU A 13 4.70 19.42 -1.47
C LEU A 13 5.54 19.15 -0.21
N ILE A 14 5.16 18.15 0.60
CA ILE A 14 5.93 17.74 1.79
C ILE A 14 7.35 17.33 1.40
N TYR A 15 7.52 16.58 0.31
CA TYR A 15 8.83 16.19 -0.19
C TYR A 15 9.69 17.39 -0.58
N ILE A 16 9.14 18.36 -1.32
CA ILE A 16 9.88 19.58 -1.71
C ILE A 16 10.29 20.36 -0.46
N VAL A 17 9.36 20.62 0.45
CA VAL A 17 9.62 21.44 1.64
C VAL A 17 10.70 20.79 2.51
N THR A 18 10.58 19.49 2.80
CA THR A 18 11.56 18.78 3.64
C THR A 18 12.95 18.72 3.02
N ASN A 19 13.04 18.51 1.70
CA ASN A 19 14.33 18.52 1.00
C ASN A 19 14.92 19.93 0.88
N ALA A 20 14.11 20.96 0.64
CA ALA A 20 14.57 22.35 0.61
C ALA A 20 15.16 22.77 1.97
N PHE A 21 14.49 22.41 3.09
CA PHE A 21 15.02 22.64 4.43
C PHE A 21 16.30 21.82 4.71
N SER A 22 16.36 20.57 4.24
CA SER A 22 17.53 19.70 4.43
C SER A 22 18.77 20.22 3.70
N ILE A 23 18.61 20.68 2.46
CA ILE A 23 19.69 21.30 1.66
C ILE A 23 20.15 22.60 2.33
N ALA A 24 19.21 23.42 2.82
CA ALA A 24 19.55 24.69 3.48
C ALA A 24 20.33 24.53 4.80
N ILE A 25 20.18 23.40 5.50
CA ILE A 25 20.78 23.18 6.83
C ILE A 25 22.01 22.27 6.78
N ASN A 26 21.97 21.19 5.99
CA ASN A 26 22.97 20.11 6.02
C ASN A 26 23.64 19.85 4.66
N ASP A 27 23.36 20.68 3.65
CA ASP A 27 23.88 20.58 2.26
C ASP A 27 23.73 19.17 1.65
N SER A 28 22.75 18.40 2.14
CA SER A 28 22.54 17.00 1.79
C SER A 28 21.06 16.64 1.84
N ILE A 29 20.69 15.71 0.96
CA ILE A 29 19.34 15.16 0.87
C ILE A 29 19.19 14.08 1.94
N SER A 30 18.37 14.36 2.96
CA SER A 30 18.14 13.43 4.08
C SER A 30 17.01 12.43 3.85
N TRP A 31 16.13 12.65 2.86
CA TRP A 31 14.94 11.83 2.64
C TRP A 31 14.62 11.62 1.16
N THR A 32 14.54 10.36 0.73
CA THR A 32 14.15 10.03 -0.66
C THR A 32 12.63 10.04 -0.82
N PHE A 33 12.16 10.46 -2.00
CA PHE A 33 10.73 10.46 -2.32
C PHE A 33 10.14 9.05 -2.25
N ILE A 34 10.94 8.02 -2.52
CA ILE A 34 10.52 6.63 -2.41
C ILE A 34 10.15 6.30 -0.97
N GLU A 35 10.99 6.63 0.02
CA GLU A 35 10.72 6.30 1.42
C GLU A 35 9.44 6.98 1.94
N GLY A 36 9.29 8.28 1.68
CA GLY A 36 8.09 9.03 2.07
C GLY A 36 6.84 8.61 1.29
N GLY A 37 7.00 8.34 -0.01
CA GLY A 37 5.95 7.85 -0.88
C GLY A 37 5.49 6.43 -0.54
N LEU A 38 6.41 5.56 -0.11
CA LEU A 38 6.10 4.17 0.24
C LEU A 38 5.28 4.09 1.52
N SER A 39 5.71 4.77 2.58
CA SER A 39 5.00 4.78 3.87
C SER A 39 3.62 5.42 3.76
N SER A 40 3.48 6.48 2.96
CA SER A 40 2.19 7.12 2.75
C SER A 40 1.27 6.32 1.82
N ALA A 41 1.80 5.74 0.74
CA ALA A 41 1.03 4.93 -0.20
C ALA A 41 0.47 3.65 0.44
N THR A 42 1.21 3.01 1.36
CA THR A 42 0.69 1.85 2.10
C THR A 42 -0.52 2.21 2.97
N ILE A 43 -0.47 3.34 3.67
CA ILE A 43 -1.60 3.86 4.45
C ILE A 43 -2.79 4.20 3.54
N PHE A 44 -2.54 4.84 2.39
CA PHE A 44 -3.58 5.14 1.42
C PHE A 44 -4.27 3.88 0.88
N MET A 45 -3.49 2.84 0.53
CA MET A 45 -4.02 1.55 0.08
C MET A 45 -4.82 0.85 1.19
N LEU A 46 -4.37 0.95 2.44
CA LEU A 46 -5.12 0.43 3.59
C LEU A 46 -6.48 1.12 3.74
N ILE A 47 -6.52 2.45 3.71
CA ILE A 47 -7.76 3.23 3.85
C ILE A 47 -8.73 2.92 2.70
N THR A 48 -8.24 2.89 1.46
CA THR A 48 -9.08 2.55 0.29
C THR A 48 -9.62 1.12 0.37
N GLY A 49 -8.80 0.18 0.86
CA GLY A 49 -9.25 -1.18 1.19
C GLY A 49 -10.36 -1.19 2.25
N ILE A 50 -10.23 -0.40 3.33
CA ILE A 50 -11.25 -0.29 4.39
C ILE A 50 -12.56 0.26 3.83
N LEU A 51 -12.50 1.30 2.99
CA LEU A 51 -13.69 1.93 2.43
C LEU A 51 -14.45 1.03 1.45
N SER A 52 -13.79 0.07 0.82
CA SER A 52 -14.41 -0.84 -0.16
C SER A 52 -15.66 -1.53 0.40
N MET A 53 -15.56 -2.24 1.53
CA MET A 53 -16.68 -3.05 2.04
C MET A 53 -17.75 -2.28 2.84
N GLY A 54 -17.48 -1.01 3.17
CA GLY A 54 -18.37 -0.18 3.98
C GLY A 54 -19.56 0.34 3.16
N GLY A 55 -19.40 1.51 2.55
CA GLY A 55 -20.48 2.16 1.80
C GLY A 55 -20.74 1.53 0.43
N PHE A 56 -19.69 1.05 -0.24
CA PHE A 56 -19.83 0.57 -1.62
C PHE A 56 -20.57 -0.76 -1.71
N LEU A 57 -20.33 -1.70 -0.79
CA LEU A 57 -21.02 -2.99 -0.83
C LEU A 57 -22.54 -2.81 -0.72
N THR A 58 -23.03 -2.03 0.25
CA THR A 58 -24.46 -1.77 0.44
C THR A 58 -25.06 -1.06 -0.77
N HIS A 59 -24.34 -0.09 -1.33
CA HIS A 59 -24.77 0.63 -2.52
C HIS A 59 -24.85 -0.27 -3.75
N TYR A 60 -23.84 -1.11 -4.02
CA TYR A 60 -23.87 -1.99 -5.19
C TYR A 60 -24.89 -3.12 -5.08
N VAL A 61 -25.09 -3.66 -3.87
CA VAL A 61 -26.13 -4.66 -3.63
C VAL A 61 -27.54 -4.06 -3.80
N SER A 62 -27.76 -2.81 -3.38
CA SER A 62 -29.07 -2.15 -3.58
C SER A 62 -29.37 -1.86 -5.06
N HIS A 63 -28.35 -1.76 -5.91
CA HIS A 63 -28.49 -1.62 -7.36
C HIS A 63 -28.54 -2.96 -8.12
N GLY A 64 -28.71 -4.08 -7.40
CA GLY A 64 -28.91 -5.40 -8.01
C GLY A 64 -27.63 -6.13 -8.43
N ILE A 65 -26.45 -5.64 -8.06
CA ILE A 65 -25.19 -6.34 -8.34
C ILE A 65 -25.05 -7.55 -7.41
N THR A 66 -24.72 -8.71 -7.98
CA THR A 66 -24.53 -9.91 -7.19
C THR A 66 -23.26 -9.82 -6.34
N ARG A 67 -23.29 -10.41 -5.15
CA ARG A 67 -22.12 -10.41 -4.24
C ARG A 67 -20.87 -11.07 -4.82
N ARG A 68 -21.05 -11.99 -5.79
CA ARG A 68 -19.94 -12.64 -6.49
C ARG A 68 -19.25 -11.64 -7.41
N ASP A 69 -20.03 -10.87 -8.15
CA ASP A 69 -19.49 -9.87 -9.09
C ASP A 69 -18.80 -8.73 -8.34
N TYR A 70 -19.38 -8.30 -7.21
CA TYR A 70 -18.73 -7.34 -6.33
C TYR A 70 -17.37 -7.84 -5.81
N PHE A 71 -17.27 -9.12 -5.41
CA PHE A 71 -16.02 -9.69 -4.91
C PHE A 71 -14.93 -9.68 -5.98
N TYR A 72 -15.23 -10.16 -7.19
CA TYR A 72 -14.26 -10.16 -8.29
C TYR A 72 -13.91 -8.74 -8.75
N GLY A 73 -14.89 -7.84 -8.80
CA GLY A 73 -14.67 -6.43 -9.14
C GLY A 73 -13.76 -5.73 -8.13
N THR A 74 -13.97 -5.94 -6.83
CA THR A 74 -13.15 -5.34 -5.77
C THR A 74 -11.73 -5.91 -5.76
N MET A 75 -11.59 -7.22 -6.00
CA MET A 75 -10.29 -7.86 -6.14
C MET A 75 -9.51 -7.28 -7.32
N LEU A 76 -10.14 -7.13 -8.49
CA LEU A 76 -9.52 -6.54 -9.68
C LEU A 76 -9.21 -5.05 -9.49
N ALA A 77 -10.06 -4.31 -8.78
CA ALA A 77 -9.83 -2.92 -8.40
C ALA A 77 -8.60 -2.78 -7.49
N GLY A 78 -8.40 -3.69 -6.53
CA GLY A 78 -7.21 -3.71 -5.68
C GLY A 78 -5.91 -3.90 -6.48
N PHE A 79 -5.88 -4.91 -7.34
CA PHE A 79 -4.72 -5.19 -8.20
C PHE A 79 -4.41 -4.03 -9.15
N SER A 80 -5.43 -3.48 -9.80
CA SER A 80 -5.25 -2.35 -10.72
C SER A 80 -4.82 -1.07 -9.99
N ALA A 81 -5.38 -0.77 -8.82
CA ALA A 81 -4.96 0.37 -8.00
C ALA A 81 -3.49 0.25 -7.56
N ALA A 82 -3.09 -0.93 -7.09
CA ALA A 82 -1.70 -1.19 -6.70
C ALA A 82 -0.76 -1.04 -7.90
N PHE A 83 -1.15 -1.57 -9.07
CA PHE A 83 -0.37 -1.46 -10.31
C PHE A 83 -0.17 0.00 -10.72
N VAL A 84 -1.25 0.79 -10.78
CA VAL A 84 -1.19 2.21 -11.14
C VAL A 84 -0.31 3.00 -10.16
N MET A 85 -0.45 2.75 -8.85
CA MET A 85 0.39 3.41 -7.85
C MET A 85 1.87 3.04 -7.99
N THR A 86 2.19 1.76 -8.23
CA THR A 86 3.57 1.33 -8.49
C THR A 86 4.16 2.03 -9.72
N VAL A 87 3.39 2.14 -10.81
CA VAL A 87 3.83 2.84 -12.04
C VAL A 87 4.10 4.31 -11.75
N ILE A 88 3.19 5.00 -11.05
CA ILE A 88 3.35 6.43 -10.71
C ILE A 88 4.61 6.65 -9.86
N VAL A 89 4.81 5.85 -8.81
CA VAL A 89 5.98 5.97 -7.93
C VAL A 89 7.27 5.66 -8.68
N SER A 90 7.27 4.64 -9.55
CA SER A 90 8.43 4.28 -10.37
C SER A 90 8.80 5.39 -11.35
N LEU A 91 7.83 5.97 -12.05
CA LEU A 91 8.06 7.11 -12.94
C LEU A 91 8.62 8.32 -12.19
N TRP A 92 8.08 8.61 -11.01
CA TRP A 92 8.55 9.74 -10.19
C TRP A 92 9.98 9.55 -9.71
N ASN A 93 10.33 8.32 -9.31
CA ASN A 93 11.69 7.96 -8.93
C ASN A 93 12.69 8.14 -10.08
N LEU A 94 12.32 7.71 -11.29
CA LEU A 94 13.17 7.91 -12.48
C LEU A 94 13.39 9.39 -12.78
N LEU A 95 12.34 10.21 -12.69
CA LEU A 95 12.43 11.65 -12.89
C LEU A 95 13.34 12.32 -11.84
N LEU A 96 13.21 11.95 -10.57
CA LEU A 96 14.03 12.51 -9.49
C LEU A 96 15.50 12.11 -9.60
N ASN A 97 15.81 10.84 -9.85
CA ASN A 97 17.21 10.41 -10.04
C ASN A 97 17.85 11.07 -11.26
N SER A 98 17.05 11.31 -12.31
CA SER A 98 17.51 12.07 -13.48
C SER A 98 17.78 13.53 -13.11
N ALA A 99 16.88 14.20 -12.38
CA ALA A 99 17.08 15.58 -11.95
C ALA A 99 18.30 15.76 -11.02
N ILE A 100 18.53 14.80 -10.11
CA ILE A 100 19.65 14.85 -9.17
C ILE A 100 20.98 14.61 -9.88
N SER A 101 21.05 13.68 -10.82
CA SER A 101 22.25 13.45 -11.64
C SER A 101 22.60 14.65 -12.53
N TRP A 102 21.61 15.43 -12.96
CA TRP A 102 21.82 16.68 -13.70
C TRP A 102 22.37 17.82 -12.81
N LEU A 103 22.07 17.80 -11.52
CA LEU A 103 22.47 18.83 -10.56
C LEU A 103 23.77 18.52 -9.81
N ASN A 104 24.41 17.36 -10.04
CA ASN A 104 25.65 16.92 -9.38
C ASN A 104 25.61 17.01 -7.83
N LEU A 105 24.42 16.84 -7.23
CA LEU A 105 24.29 16.84 -5.78
C LEU A 105 24.77 15.48 -5.24
N GLU A 106 25.71 15.49 -4.29
CA GLU A 106 26.11 14.28 -3.56
C GLU A 106 24.94 13.79 -2.70
N GLN A 107 24.37 12.64 -3.06
CA GLN A 107 23.45 11.95 -2.17
C GLN A 107 24.26 11.23 -1.10
N ASN A 108 24.21 11.74 0.14
CA ASN A 108 24.52 10.94 1.31
C ASN A 108 23.42 9.87 1.46
N LEU A 109 23.54 8.78 0.69
CA LEU A 109 22.75 7.54 0.81
C LEU A 109 23.11 6.76 2.09
N THR A 110 23.63 7.45 3.10
CA THR A 110 24.04 6.86 4.37
C THR A 110 22.79 6.40 5.12
N THR A 111 22.58 5.09 5.04
CA THR A 111 22.20 4.25 6.18
C THR A 111 20.78 4.37 6.72
N ARG A 112 19.78 4.75 5.90
CA ARG A 112 18.36 4.56 6.29
C ARG A 112 17.55 3.72 5.30
N ILE A 113 18.08 3.53 4.10
CA ILE A 113 17.69 2.49 3.14
C ILE A 113 17.88 1.08 3.73
N ILE A 114 18.75 0.94 4.74
CA ILE A 114 19.09 -0.33 5.41
C ILE A 114 18.02 -0.77 6.43
N ASP A 115 17.27 0.16 7.04
CA ASP A 115 16.30 -0.18 8.10
C ASP A 115 14.83 -0.10 7.64
N GLY A 116 14.57 0.38 6.43
CA GLY A 116 13.22 0.51 5.82
C GLY A 116 12.94 -0.38 4.61
N GLY A 117 13.84 -1.34 4.33
CA GLY A 117 13.57 -2.47 3.45
C GLY A 117 13.54 -2.21 1.94
N LEU A 118 14.36 -1.29 1.46
CA LEU A 118 14.79 -1.27 0.06
C LEU A 118 16.30 -1.47 -0.01
N SER A 119 16.76 -2.61 0.50
CA SER A 119 18.13 -3.08 0.27
C SER A 119 18.48 -2.85 -1.21
N THR A 120 19.63 -2.24 -1.45
CA THR A 120 20.26 -1.91 -2.72
C THR A 120 20.65 -3.14 -3.55
N VAL A 121 19.83 -4.18 -3.51
CA VAL A 121 19.99 -5.42 -4.25
C VAL A 121 19.01 -5.35 -5.42
N ASP A 122 19.55 -4.96 -6.57
CA ASP A 122 18.93 -5.03 -7.89
C ASP A 122 17.61 -4.23 -8.04
N GLY A 123 17.71 -3.00 -8.55
CA GLY A 123 16.59 -2.07 -8.73
C GLY A 123 15.36 -2.61 -9.50
N SER A 124 15.50 -3.73 -10.22
CA SER A 124 14.39 -4.44 -10.87
C SER A 124 13.46 -5.17 -9.89
N PHE A 125 14.00 -5.75 -8.81
CA PHE A 125 13.20 -6.52 -7.83
C PHE A 125 12.51 -5.61 -6.80
N SER A 126 13.03 -4.40 -6.61
CA SER A 126 12.44 -3.34 -5.77
C SER A 126 11.01 -2.97 -6.19
N ILE A 127 10.75 -2.90 -7.50
CA ILE A 127 9.43 -2.53 -8.06
C ILE A 127 8.40 -3.63 -7.78
N ILE A 128 8.81 -4.89 -7.90
CA ILE A 128 7.96 -6.05 -7.62
C ILE A 128 7.59 -6.08 -6.12
N LYS A 129 8.57 -5.81 -5.25
CA LYS A 129 8.33 -5.72 -3.80
C LYS A 129 7.32 -4.60 -3.48
N LEU A 130 7.47 -3.43 -4.08
CA LEU A 130 6.54 -2.31 -3.93
C LEU A 130 5.11 -2.70 -4.34
N PHE A 131 4.95 -3.30 -5.51
CA PHE A 131 3.65 -3.74 -6.01
C PHE A 131 2.98 -4.75 -5.06
N LEU A 132 3.74 -5.75 -4.60
CA LEU A 132 3.25 -6.76 -3.68
C LEU A 132 2.84 -6.15 -2.34
N LEU A 133 3.64 -5.23 -1.80
CA LEU A 133 3.35 -4.55 -0.54
C LEU A 133 2.06 -3.71 -0.64
N LEU A 134 1.89 -2.92 -1.70
CA LEU A 134 0.68 -2.12 -1.89
C LEU A 134 -0.58 -2.99 -2.02
N ASN A 135 -0.47 -4.14 -2.69
CA ASN A 135 -1.55 -5.13 -2.74
C ASN A 135 -1.88 -5.67 -1.33
N LEU A 136 -0.87 -6.06 -0.56
CA LEU A 136 -1.05 -6.57 0.80
C LEU A 136 -1.88 -5.58 1.64
N PHE A 137 -1.47 -4.32 1.68
CA PHE A 137 -2.14 -3.30 2.47
C PHE A 137 -3.59 -3.06 2.02
N PHE A 138 -3.85 -3.10 0.71
CA PHE A 138 -5.23 -3.05 0.20
C PHE A 138 -6.07 -4.23 0.68
N PHE A 139 -5.57 -5.45 0.53
CA PHE A 139 -6.30 -6.66 0.95
C PHE A 139 -6.47 -6.73 2.47
N LEU A 140 -5.50 -6.28 3.26
CA LEU A 140 -5.63 -6.15 4.71
C LEU A 140 -6.72 -5.13 5.08
N GLY A 141 -6.76 -3.98 4.42
CA GLY A 141 -7.82 -3.00 4.62
C GLY A 141 -9.20 -3.58 4.29
N TRP A 142 -9.29 -4.29 3.16
CA TRP A 142 -10.52 -4.97 2.76
C TRP A 142 -10.92 -6.07 3.75
N PHE A 143 -9.95 -6.81 4.28
CA PHE A 143 -10.15 -7.85 5.29
C PHE A 143 -10.71 -7.29 6.60
N ILE A 144 -10.14 -6.20 7.11
CA ILE A 144 -10.64 -5.48 8.30
C ILE A 144 -12.09 -5.06 8.10
N SER A 145 -12.39 -4.44 6.95
CA SER A 145 -13.74 -3.94 6.64
C SER A 145 -14.77 -5.07 6.53
N ALA A 146 -14.39 -6.19 5.91
CA ALA A 146 -15.24 -7.37 5.85
C ALA A 146 -15.55 -7.97 7.24
N GLY A 147 -14.61 -7.87 8.19
CA GLY A 147 -14.83 -8.27 9.58
C GLY A 147 -15.91 -7.43 10.26
N PHE A 148 -15.77 -6.10 10.18
CA PHE A 148 -16.71 -5.16 10.79
C PHE A 148 -18.11 -5.21 10.17
N ASN A 149 -18.21 -5.46 8.86
CA ASN A 149 -19.51 -5.60 8.19
C ASN A 149 -20.31 -6.80 8.75
N ARG A 150 -19.62 -7.87 9.16
CA ARG A 150 -20.28 -9.06 9.71
C ARG A 150 -20.62 -8.92 11.20
N HIS A 151 -19.62 -8.66 12.04
CA HIS A 151 -19.79 -8.46 13.48
C HIS A 151 -18.68 -7.56 14.02
N TRP A 152 -19.04 -6.65 14.93
CA TRP A 152 -18.08 -5.78 15.63
C TRP A 152 -16.88 -6.54 16.22
N THR A 153 -17.14 -7.68 16.88
CA THR A 153 -16.08 -8.48 17.53
C THR A 153 -15.15 -9.17 16.52
N LEU A 154 -15.68 -9.62 15.39
CA LEU A 154 -14.85 -10.16 14.30
C LEU A 154 -13.97 -9.08 13.70
N GLY A 155 -14.49 -7.86 13.53
CA GLY A 155 -13.70 -6.70 13.08
C GLY A 155 -12.44 -6.49 13.92
N VAL A 156 -12.58 -6.46 15.25
CA VAL A 156 -11.45 -6.27 16.17
C VAL A 156 -10.41 -7.40 16.04
N VAL A 157 -10.85 -8.66 15.95
CA VAL A 157 -9.93 -9.81 15.76
C VAL A 157 -9.18 -9.68 14.43
N LEU A 158 -9.85 -9.25 13.35
CA LEU A 158 -9.20 -9.07 12.05
C LEU A 158 -8.22 -7.90 12.03
N VAL A 159 -8.46 -6.84 12.82
CA VAL A 159 -7.47 -5.77 13.01
C VAL A 159 -6.21 -6.32 13.66
N ILE A 160 -6.34 -7.07 14.76
CA ILE A 160 -5.19 -7.68 15.45
C ILE A 160 -4.43 -8.61 14.50
N ALA A 161 -5.13 -9.44 13.73
CA ALA A 161 -4.52 -10.33 12.74
C ALA A 161 -3.78 -9.54 11.64
N SER A 162 -4.35 -8.43 11.17
CA SER A 162 -3.73 -7.59 10.15
C SER A 162 -2.45 -6.91 10.66
N VAL A 163 -2.48 -6.42 11.90
CA VAL A 163 -1.28 -5.85 12.55
C VAL A 163 -0.20 -6.91 12.71
N PHE A 164 -0.56 -8.13 13.12
CA PHE A 164 0.39 -9.23 13.22
C PHE A 164 1.08 -9.55 11.88
N VAL A 165 0.32 -9.57 10.77
CA VAL A 165 0.88 -9.78 9.43
C VAL A 165 1.89 -8.69 9.07
N VAL A 166 1.59 -7.42 9.40
CA VAL A 166 2.51 -6.29 9.13
C VAL A 166 3.78 -6.39 9.98
N ILE A 167 3.68 -6.78 11.26
CA ILE A 167 4.85 -6.96 12.14
C ILE A 167 5.76 -8.07 11.60
N VAL A 168 5.19 -9.20 11.17
CA VAL A 168 5.95 -10.30 10.59
C VAL A 168 6.62 -9.88 9.27
N GLU A 169 5.92 -9.12 8.43
CA GLU A 169 6.49 -8.57 7.19
C GLU A 169 7.68 -7.65 7.48
N ALA A 170 7.55 -6.75 8.44
CA ALA A 170 8.62 -5.84 8.85
C ALA A 170 9.85 -6.59 9.38
N HIS A 171 9.66 -7.70 10.10
CA HIS A 171 10.77 -8.53 10.57
C HIS A 171 11.46 -9.31 9.45
N LEU A 172 10.69 -9.73 8.43
CA LEU A 172 11.21 -10.46 7.27
C LEU A 172 11.92 -9.56 6.25
N MET A 173 11.81 -8.23 6.37
CA MET A 173 12.37 -7.25 5.42
C MET A 173 13.87 -7.36 5.14
N THR A 174 14.61 -8.14 5.93
CA THR A 174 16.03 -8.43 5.71
C THR A 174 16.29 -9.28 4.46
N THR A 175 15.30 -10.03 3.94
CA THR A 175 15.47 -10.85 2.72
C THR A 175 14.34 -10.65 1.70
N LEU A 176 14.71 -10.34 0.46
CA LEU A 176 13.76 -9.99 -0.62
C LEU A 176 12.90 -11.19 -1.05
N LEU A 177 13.48 -12.38 -1.05
CA LEU A 177 12.78 -13.61 -1.44
C LEU A 177 11.79 -14.07 -0.35
N ALA A 178 12.13 -13.95 0.93
CA ALA A 178 11.21 -14.31 2.01
C ALA A 178 10.04 -13.34 2.10
N THR A 179 10.27 -12.03 1.96
CA THR A 179 9.20 -11.03 1.96
C THR A 179 8.21 -11.21 0.82
N SER A 180 8.69 -11.39 -0.42
CA SER A 180 7.82 -11.58 -1.57
C SER A 180 6.96 -12.85 -1.46
N VAL A 181 7.55 -13.98 -1.03
CA VAL A 181 6.82 -15.23 -0.79
C VAL A 181 5.79 -15.06 0.33
N PHE A 182 6.16 -14.41 1.44
CA PHE A 182 5.25 -14.16 2.56
C PHE A 182 4.07 -13.26 2.16
N VAL A 183 4.32 -12.20 1.39
CA VAL A 183 3.27 -11.29 0.91
C VAL A 183 2.29 -12.00 -0.03
N VAL A 184 2.79 -12.82 -0.96
CA VAL A 184 1.93 -13.61 -1.84
C VAL A 184 1.11 -14.61 -1.04
N ALA A 185 1.73 -15.32 -0.09
CA ALA A 185 1.05 -16.30 0.76
C ALA A 185 -0.03 -15.65 1.64
N SER A 186 0.29 -14.55 2.32
CA SER A 186 -0.66 -13.82 3.18
C SER A 186 -1.81 -13.21 2.37
N THR A 187 -1.52 -12.63 1.20
CA THR A 187 -2.57 -12.12 0.29
C THR A 187 -3.49 -13.26 -0.18
N ALA A 188 -2.93 -14.42 -0.55
CA ALA A 188 -3.72 -15.58 -0.95
C ALA A 188 -4.60 -16.09 0.21
N VAL A 189 -4.06 -16.17 1.43
CA VAL A 189 -4.81 -16.55 2.64
C VAL A 189 -5.95 -15.56 2.90
N VAL A 190 -5.68 -14.25 2.83
CA VAL A 190 -6.69 -13.20 3.01
C VAL A 190 -7.80 -13.34 1.96
N ILE A 191 -7.46 -13.53 0.68
CA ILE A 191 -8.45 -13.71 -0.39
C ILE A 191 -9.29 -14.98 -0.16
N LEU A 192 -8.67 -16.09 0.27
CA LEU A 192 -9.38 -17.34 0.58
C LEU A 192 -10.34 -17.18 1.77
N LEU A 193 -9.91 -16.47 2.81
CA LEU A 193 -10.75 -16.16 3.97
C LEU A 193 -11.90 -15.23 3.58
N LEU A 194 -11.63 -14.18 2.80
CA LEU A 194 -12.65 -13.27 2.28
C LEU A 194 -13.67 -14.01 1.42
N ARG A 195 -13.24 -14.95 0.55
CA ARG A 195 -14.15 -15.78 -0.26
C ARG A 195 -15.04 -16.67 0.61
N LYS A 196 -14.53 -17.18 1.74
CA LYS A 196 -15.35 -17.94 2.71
C LYS A 196 -16.31 -17.04 3.47
N MET A 197 -15.87 -15.84 3.87
CA MET A 197 -16.68 -14.90 4.66
C MET A 197 -17.82 -14.29 3.84
N THR A 198 -17.56 -13.86 2.61
CA THR A 198 -18.55 -13.23 1.72
C THR A 198 -19.70 -14.15 1.30
N LYS A 199 -19.50 -15.48 1.35
CA LYS A 199 -20.57 -16.47 1.10
C LYS A 199 -21.66 -16.48 2.18
N ARG A 200 -21.41 -15.97 3.39
CA ARG A 200 -22.31 -16.11 4.56
C ARG A 200 -22.83 -14.80 5.15
N ILE A 201 -22.62 -13.66 4.49
CA ILE A 201 -23.09 -12.38 5.01
C ILE A 201 -24.60 -12.27 4.77
N GLU A 202 -25.44 -12.21 5.78
CA GLU A 202 -26.85 -11.82 5.61
C GLU A 202 -26.89 -10.29 5.53
N VAL A 203 -27.35 -9.75 4.40
CA VAL A 203 -27.57 -8.31 4.27
C VAL A 203 -28.92 -8.06 4.94
N LYS A 204 -28.90 -7.44 6.12
CA LYS A 204 -30.13 -6.92 6.70
C LYS A 204 -30.58 -5.73 5.85
N PRO A 205 -31.86 -5.69 5.43
CA PRO A 205 -32.41 -4.58 4.66
C PRO A 205 -32.37 -3.28 5.44
#